data_AF-A0A6I4IMI7-F1
#
_entry.id   AF-A0A6I4IMI7-F1
#
_cell.length_a   1.000
_cell.length_b   1.000
_cell.length_c   1.000
_cell.angle_alpha   90.00
_cell.angle_beta   90.00
_cell.angle_gamma   90.00
#
_symmetry.space_group_name_H-M   'P 1'
#
loop_
_entity.id
_entity.type
_entity.pdbx_description
1 polymer ?
#
loop_
_entity_poly.entity_id
_entity_poly.type
_entity_poly.pdbx_seq_one_letter_code
_entity_poly.pdbx_strand_id
1 'polypeptide(L)'
;LAAILLGFAWLSPFHYNPWVMFSSEMSTFAAGLSVLAVLFYQNIKIPRAQLLLLPFTLIPVVQWAFGLVFDFSTALLSSLYLLGFWFMV
;
A
#
# COMPACT_ATOMS: atom_id res chain seq x y z
N LEU A 1 -16.53 -0.65 1.08
CA LEU A 1 -15.84 0.08 2.16
C LEU A 1 -14.66 0.90 1.65
N ALA A 2 -13.61 0.28 1.09
CA ALA A 2 -12.43 0.99 0.59
C ALA A 2 -12.75 2.17 -0.34
N ALA A 3 -13.65 1.99 -1.31
CA ALA A 3 -14.08 3.06 -2.21
C ALA A 3 -14.78 4.24 -1.48
N ILE A 4 -15.57 3.95 -0.44
CA ILE A 4 -16.23 4.98 0.38
C ILE A 4 -15.18 5.76 1.17
N LEU A 5 -14.22 5.06 1.77
CA LEU A 5 -13.13 5.67 2.54
C LEU A 5 -12.21 6.51 1.66
N LEU A 6 -11.91 6.07 0.43
CA LEU A 6 -11.19 6.88 -0.56
C LEU A 6 -12.00 8.10 -1.00
N GLY A 7 -13.30 7.94 -1.24
CA GLY A 7 -14.19 9.06 -1.54
C GLY A 7 -14.20 10.10 -0.42
N PHE A 8 -14.29 9.65 0.84
CA PHE A 8 -14.19 10.52 2.00
C PHE A 8 -12.80 11.15 2.14
N ALA A 9 -11.72 10.41 1.85
CA ALA A 9 -10.37 10.96 1.88
C ALA A 9 -10.20 12.14 0.91
N TRP A 10 -10.77 12.03 -0.29
CA TRP A 10 -10.72 13.07 -1.31
C TRP A 10 -11.67 14.24 -1.05
N LEU A 11 -12.84 13.96 -0.47
CA LEU A 11 -13.89 14.96 -0.25
C LEU A 11 -13.89 15.53 1.18
N SER A 12 -12.90 15.16 2.01
CA SER A 12 -12.86 15.57 3.41
C SER A 12 -12.73 17.09 3.52
N PRO A 13 -13.69 17.80 4.15
CA PRO A 13 -13.61 19.25 4.30
C PRO A 13 -12.79 19.66 5.55
N PHE A 14 -12.30 18.69 6.33
CA PHE A 14 -11.68 18.93 7.63
C PHE A 14 -10.19 19.24 7.45
N HIS A 15 -9.85 20.52 7.60
CA HIS A 15 -8.52 21.06 7.34
C HIS A 15 -8.03 21.87 8.55
N TYR A 16 -7.87 21.16 9.69
CA TYR A 16 -7.49 21.77 10.96
C TYR A 16 -5.97 21.71 11.19
N ASN A 17 -5.40 22.79 11.71
CA ASN A 17 -4.03 22.80 12.18
C ASN A 17 -3.87 21.97 13.47
N PRO A 18 -2.70 21.36 13.72
CA PRO A 18 -1.43 21.50 12.98
C PRO A 18 -1.32 20.57 11.75
N TRP A 19 -2.25 19.63 11.56
CA TRP A 19 -2.14 18.59 10.54
C TRP A 19 -3.40 18.56 9.67
N VAL A 20 -3.36 19.43 8.66
CA VAL A 20 -4.48 19.71 7.75
C VAL A 20 -4.99 18.48 7.02
N MET A 21 -4.11 17.53 6.73
CA MET A 21 -4.41 16.31 5.95
C MET A 21 -4.74 15.09 6.82
N PHE A 22 -4.86 15.24 8.15
CA PHE A 22 -5.00 14.08 9.04
C PHE A 22 -6.21 13.21 8.70
N SER A 23 -7.40 13.81 8.48
CA SER A 23 -8.62 13.03 8.19
C SER A 23 -8.53 12.31 6.85
N SER A 24 -7.93 12.93 5.84
CA SER A 24 -7.77 12.36 4.50
C SER A 24 -6.73 11.25 4.48
N GLU A 25 -5.61 11.43 5.18
CA GLU A 25 -4.56 10.41 5.33
C GLU A 25 -5.05 9.20 6.12
N MET A 26 -5.74 9.40 7.25
CA MET A 26 -6.35 8.32 8.03
C MET A 26 -7.35 7.51 7.21
N SER A 27 -8.18 8.20 6.41
CA SER A 27 -9.19 7.54 5.57
C SER A 27 -8.56 6.79 4.40
N THR A 28 -7.51 7.34 3.79
CA THR A 28 -6.73 6.66 2.75
C THR A 28 -6.06 5.40 3.30
N PHE A 29 -5.46 5.49 4.49
CA PHE A 29 -4.84 4.36 5.15
C PHE A 29 -5.87 3.27 5.51
N ALA A 30 -7.01 3.65 6.08
CA ALA A 30 -8.10 2.73 6.38
C ALA A 30 -8.67 2.06 5.12
N ALA A 31 -8.72 2.78 4.00
CA ALA A 31 -9.11 2.21 2.72
C ALA A 31 -8.13 1.13 2.25
N GLY A 32 -6.82 1.39 2.37
CA GLY A 32 -5.76 0.42 2.08
C GLY A 32 -5.87 -0.84 2.96
N LEU A 33 -6.04 -0.67 4.27
CA LEU A 33 -6.25 -1.78 5.20
C LEU A 33 -7.51 -2.59 4.88
N SER A 34 -8.58 -1.93 4.43
CA SER A 34 -9.82 -2.61 4.02
C SER A 34 -9.60 -3.51 2.80
N VAL A 35 -8.82 -3.06 1.81
CA VAL A 35 -8.46 -3.90 0.65
C VAL A 35 -7.56 -5.05 1.08
N LEU A 36 -6.55 -4.76 1.90
CA LEU A 36 -5.61 -5.76 2.41
C LEU A 36 -6.31 -6.86 3.23
N ALA A 37 -7.31 -6.51 4.05
CA ALA A 37 -8.13 -7.48 4.76
C ALA A 37 -8.85 -8.44 3.79
N VAL A 38 -9.40 -7.94 2.67
CA VAL A 38 -10.09 -8.79 1.68
C VAL A 38 -9.11 -9.78 1.02
N LEU A 39 -7.86 -9.39 0.77
CA LEU A 39 -6.86 -10.29 0.20
C LEU A 39 -6.59 -11.52 1.08
N PHE A 40 -6.72 -11.42 2.41
CA PHE A 40 -6.57 -12.55 3.32
C PHE A 40 -7.75 -13.52 3.34
N TYR A 41 -8.96 -13.05 3.00
CA TYR A 41 -10.17 -13.89 2.99
C TYR A 41 -10.46 -14.50 1.61
N GLN A 42 -9.99 -13.88 0.54
CA GLN A 42 -10.20 -14.35 -0.82
C GLN A 42 -9.31 -15.58 -1.12
N ASN A 43 -9.88 -16.61 -1.73
CA ASN A 43 -9.10 -17.74 -2.25
C ASN A 43 -8.49 -17.36 -3.60
N ILE A 44 -7.50 -16.46 -3.57
CA ILE A 44 -6.82 -16.00 -4.77
C ILE A 44 -5.95 -17.13 -5.32
N LYS A 45 -6.29 -17.61 -6.51
CA LYS A 45 -5.48 -18.62 -7.21
C LYS A 45 -4.34 -17.91 -7.93
N ILE A 46 -3.15 -17.98 -7.35
CA ILE A 46 -1.95 -17.35 -7.89
C ILE A 46 -1.17 -18.39 -8.73
N PRO A 47 -0.99 -18.17 -10.05
CA PRO A 47 -0.10 -18.97 -10.89
C PRO A 47 1.30 -19.17 -10.29
N ARG A 48 1.87 -20.37 -10.49
CA ARG A 48 3.21 -20.70 -9.98
C ARG A 48 4.30 -19.75 -10.51
N ALA A 49 4.17 -19.31 -11.76
CA ALA A 49 5.12 -18.37 -12.36
C ALA A 49 5.10 -16.99 -11.66
N GLN A 50 3.91 -16.52 -11.27
CA GLN A 50 3.75 -15.27 -10.53
C GLN A 50 4.36 -15.38 -9.13
N LEU A 51 4.20 -16.52 -8.44
CA LEU A 51 4.87 -16.74 -7.13
C LEU A 51 6.40 -16.59 -7.18
N LEU A 52 7.05 -16.94 -8.30
CA LEU A 52 8.49 -16.75 -8.48
C LEU A 52 8.89 -15.26 -8.53
N LEU A 53 7.97 -14.38 -8.92
CA LEU A 53 8.21 -12.94 -8.98
C LEU A 53 7.97 -12.24 -7.63
N LEU A 54 7.31 -12.90 -6.66
CA LEU A 54 6.99 -12.29 -5.37
C LEU A 54 8.24 -11.75 -4.62
N PRO A 55 9.39 -12.44 -4.58
CA PRO A 55 10.58 -11.91 -3.90
C PRO A 55 11.10 -10.59 -4.49
N PHE A 56 10.85 -10.31 -5.77
CA PHE A 56 11.30 -9.07 -6.41
C PHE A 56 10.58 -7.84 -5.84
N THR A 57 9.36 -8.01 -5.31
CA THR A 57 8.63 -6.93 -4.63
C THR A 57 9.32 -6.43 -3.37
N LEU A 58 10.21 -7.24 -2.76
CA LEU A 58 10.95 -6.91 -1.55
C LEU A 58 12.31 -6.27 -1.81
N ILE A 59 12.75 -6.15 -3.08
CA ILE A 59 14.04 -5.55 -3.44
C ILE A 59 14.23 -4.17 -2.79
N PRO A 60 13.26 -3.23 -2.80
CA PRO A 60 13.46 -1.93 -2.19
C PRO A 60 13.68 -2.01 -0.67
N VAL A 61 13.01 -2.93 0.03
CA VAL A 61 13.25 -3.17 1.47
C VAL A 61 14.65 -3.69 1.72
N VAL A 62 15.12 -4.61 0.89
CA VAL A 62 16.49 -5.14 0.97
C VAL A 62 17.51 -4.03 0.72
N GLN A 63 17.29 -3.20 -0.31
CA GLN A 63 18.13 -2.04 -0.58
C GLN A 63 18.19 -1.07 0.60
N TRP A 64 17.07 -0.85 1.28
CA TRP A 64 17.04 -0.05 2.52
C TRP A 64 17.84 -0.71 3.65
N ALA A 65 17.69 -2.01 3.86
CA ALA A 65 18.45 -2.73 4.89
C ALA A 65 19.97 -2.66 4.70
N PHE A 66 20.44 -2.56 3.45
CA PHE A 66 21.86 -2.39 3.09
C PHE A 66 22.28 -0.91 2.93
N GLY A 67 21.40 0.05 3.21
CA GLY A 67 21.71 1.48 3.12
C GLY A 67 21.83 2.04 1.69
N LEU A 68 21.34 1.31 0.68
CA LEU A 68 21.26 1.77 -0.71
C LEU A 68 20.06 2.70 -0.95
N VAL A 69 18.99 2.54 -0.16
CA VAL A 69 17.86 3.46 -0.07
C VAL A 69 17.81 4.00 1.36
N PHE A 70 17.95 5.31 1.53
CA PHE A 70 18.05 5.91 2.86
C PHE A 70 16.70 5.99 3.58
N ASP A 71 15.66 6.41 2.87
CA ASP A 71 14.34 6.61 3.47
C ASP A 71 13.52 5.32 3.48
N PHE A 72 13.11 4.91 4.69
CA PHE A 72 12.22 3.76 4.85
C PHE A 72 10.88 3.97 4.12
N SER A 73 10.35 5.19 4.13
CA SER A 73 9.10 5.54 3.42
C SER A 73 9.22 5.24 1.92
N THR A 74 10.34 5.60 1.30
CA THR A 74 10.62 5.31 -0.11
C THR A 74 10.68 3.81 -0.36
N ALA A 75 11.44 3.07 0.44
CA ALA A 75 11.53 1.62 0.31
C ALA A 75 10.18 0.91 0.50
N LEU A 76 9.40 1.33 1.51
CA LEU A 76 8.09 0.76 1.80
C LEU A 76 7.09 1.04 0.67
N LEU A 77 6.99 2.29 0.22
CA LEU A 77 6.07 2.69 -0.85
C LEU A 77 6.42 2.01 -2.18
N SER A 78 7.70 1.95 -2.54
CA SER A 78 8.14 1.23 -3.75
C SER A 78 7.83 -0.27 -3.69
N SER A 79 7.99 -0.90 -2.52
CA SER A 79 7.69 -2.33 -2.34
C SER A 79 6.19 -2.60 -2.43
N LEU A 80 5.36 -1.76 -1.80
CA LEU A 80 3.89 -1.85 -1.90
C LEU A 80 3.40 -1.59 -3.33
N TYR A 81 4.04 -0.67 -4.06
CA TYR A 81 3.75 -0.42 -5.46
C TYR A 81 4.04 -1.66 -6.32
N LEU A 82 5.23 -2.27 -6.17
CA LEU A 82 5.58 -3.51 -6.87
C LEU A 82 4.66 -4.68 -6.49
N LEU A 83 4.26 -4.78 -5.22
CA LEU A 83 3.27 -5.77 -4.76
C LEU A 83 1.91 -5.56 -5.45
N GLY A 84 1.48 -4.30 -5.60
CA GLY A 84 0.26 -3.96 -6.33
C GLY A 84 0.31 -4.41 -7.79
N PHE A 85 1.43 -4.15 -8.48
CA PHE A 85 1.65 -4.65 -9.84
C PHE A 85 1.73 -6.16 -9.92
N TRP A 86 2.37 -6.79 -8.93
CA TRP A 86 2.45 -8.23 -8.84
C TRP A 86 1.06 -8.87 -8.80
N PHE A 87 0.08 -8.28 -8.10
CA PHE A 87 -1.31 -8.76 -8.09
C PHE A 87 -2.09 -8.53 -9.40
N MET A 88 -1.60 -7.70 -10.33
CA MET A 88 -2.27 -7.43 -11.62
C MET A 88 -1.89 -8.42 -12.72
N VAL A 89 -0.75 -9.10 -12.58
CA VAL A 89 -0.23 -10.13 -13.52
C VAL A 89 -0.90 -11.46 -13.25
#